data_AF-A0A2D9WG42-F1
#
_entry.id   AF-A0A2D9WG42-F1
#
_cell.length_a   1.000
_cell.length_b   1.000
_cell.length_c   1.000
_cell.angle_alpha   90.00
_cell.angle_beta   90.00
_cell.angle_gamma   90.00
#
_symmetry.space_group_name_H-M   'P 1'
#
loop_
_entity.id
_entity.type
_entity.pdbx_description
1 polymer ?
#
loop_
_entity_poly.entity_id
_entity_poly.type
_entity_poly.pdbx_seq_one_letter_code
_entity_poly.pdbx_strand_id
1 'polypeptide(L)'
;MKIGQGLSDGALNVVHLPLCLFITISLSGLFSLAFKLGYMPIVISICIFLSVVLLVAIFTSKFHSMSLIGTRLSLAHISLTCLLGGVAVHPPPEIPIMMLWSISIIATTSIIISTIEIWLTEKVQYSSAFSQQLERQINGVLFFSIALFIYASGKVNEWVIAIGVINHATLFYTLIFPNHYKKPLKSWYPFLRLGMIIIITLALLPIITSQIALGFILISLGLCLAAGATEIRFSLVYNHIHKIRK
;
A
#
# COMPACT_ATOMS: atom_id res chain seq x y z
N MET A 1 -22.72 0.96 -33.71
CA MET A 1 -23.27 1.15 -32.35
C MET A 1 -22.11 1.55 -31.43
N LYS A 2 -21.85 2.86 -31.30
CA LYS A 2 -20.85 3.42 -30.37
C LYS A 2 -21.52 3.56 -29.01
N ILE A 3 -21.39 2.53 -28.16
CA ILE A 3 -21.72 2.63 -26.75
C ILE A 3 -20.51 3.29 -26.08
N GLY A 4 -20.68 4.47 -25.48
CA GLY A 4 -19.67 5.02 -24.55
C GLY A 4 -19.11 6.41 -24.83
N GLN A 5 -19.83 7.29 -25.53
CA GLN A 5 -19.55 8.74 -25.50
C GLN A 5 -20.62 9.44 -24.68
N GLY A 6 -20.50 9.37 -23.35
CA GLY A 6 -21.49 9.95 -22.43
C GLY A 6 -21.19 9.75 -20.95
N LEU A 7 -19.92 9.68 -20.56
CA LEU A 7 -19.48 9.75 -19.16
C LEU A 7 -18.38 10.81 -19.04
N SER A 8 -18.76 12.05 -19.37
CA SER A 8 -18.15 13.20 -18.70
C SER A 8 -18.53 13.10 -17.23
N ASP A 9 -17.62 13.47 -16.34
CA ASP A 9 -17.81 13.57 -14.88
C ASP A 9 -17.42 12.31 -14.10
N GLY A 10 -16.27 11.74 -14.47
CA GLY A 10 -15.59 10.72 -13.69
C GLY A 10 -14.38 11.24 -12.92
N ALA A 11 -14.24 12.55 -12.65
CA ALA A 11 -13.25 13.01 -11.68
C ALA A 11 -13.40 12.15 -10.42
N LEU A 12 -12.29 11.82 -9.74
CA LEU A 12 -12.36 11.28 -8.38
C LEU A 12 -13.23 12.27 -7.61
N ASN A 13 -14.52 11.96 -7.49
CA ASN A 13 -15.47 12.89 -6.96
C ASN A 13 -15.04 12.98 -5.51
N VAL A 14 -14.47 14.12 -5.12
CA VAL A 14 -13.94 14.40 -3.78
C VAL A 14 -14.94 13.91 -2.71
N VAL A 15 -16.22 13.87 -3.07
CA VAL A 15 -17.35 13.12 -2.50
C VAL A 15 -17.01 11.78 -1.83
N HIS A 16 -16.10 10.94 -2.37
CA HIS A 16 -15.79 9.64 -1.76
C HIS A 16 -14.68 9.69 -0.70
N LEU A 17 -13.87 10.75 -0.64
CA LEU A 17 -12.83 10.91 0.39
C LEU A 17 -13.42 11.01 1.81
N PRO A 18 -14.49 11.81 2.07
CA PRO A 18 -15.17 11.82 3.35
C PRO A 18 -15.69 10.45 3.78
N LEU A 19 -16.25 9.68 2.84
CA LEU A 19 -16.73 8.33 3.13
C LEU A 19 -15.58 7.40 3.53
N CYS A 20 -14.44 7.50 2.84
CA CYS A 20 -13.25 6.71 3.14
C CYS A 20 -12.66 7.04 4.52
N LEU A 21 -12.58 8.33 4.81
CA LEU A 21 -12.13 8.83 6.10
C LEU A 21 -13.09 8.37 7.21
N PHE A 22 -14.40 8.46 6.99
CA PHE A 22 -15.41 7.95 7.91
C PHE A 22 -15.24 6.45 8.18
N ILE A 23 -15.12 5.62 7.12
CA ILE A 23 -14.90 4.17 7.25
C ILE A 23 -13.60 3.89 8.04
N THR A 24 -12.52 4.62 7.75
CA THR A 24 -11.24 4.48 8.46
C THR A 24 -11.39 4.80 9.95
N ILE A 25 -12.11 5.88 10.29
CA ILE A 25 -12.40 6.26 11.68
C ILE A 25 -13.26 5.20 12.36
N SER A 26 -14.33 4.73 11.71
CA SER A 26 -15.23 3.73 12.27
C SER A 26 -14.51 2.40 12.53
N LEU A 27 -13.76 1.90 11.54
CA LEU A 27 -13.01 0.65 11.69
C LEU A 27 -11.91 0.78 12.75
N SER A 28 -11.15 1.87 12.74
CA SER A 28 -10.07 2.09 13.72
C SER A 28 -10.64 2.27 15.13
N GLY A 29 -11.79 2.94 15.24
CA GLY A 29 -12.51 3.10 16.51
C GLY A 29 -13.03 1.78 17.06
N LEU A 30 -13.66 0.95 16.22
CA LEU A 30 -14.13 -0.40 16.60
C LEU A 30 -12.96 -1.28 17.03
N PHE A 31 -11.86 -1.27 16.28
CA PHE A 31 -10.66 -2.03 16.60
C PHE A 31 -10.03 -1.55 17.91
N SER A 32 -9.91 -0.23 18.08
CA SER A 32 -9.36 0.36 19.30
C SER A 32 -10.21 0.06 20.53
N LEU A 33 -11.54 0.06 20.38
CA LEU A 33 -12.47 -0.28 21.44
C LEU A 33 -12.40 -1.78 21.81
N ALA A 34 -12.28 -2.66 20.81
CA ALA A 34 -12.16 -4.10 21.02
C ALA A 34 -10.89 -4.49 21.80
N PHE A 35 -9.77 -3.81 21.54
CA PHE A 35 -8.46 -4.10 22.16
C PHE A 35 -8.03 -3.08 23.23
N LYS A 36 -8.92 -2.15 23.62
CA LYS A 36 -8.66 -1.10 24.64
C LYS A 36 -7.41 -0.24 24.36
N LEU A 37 -7.18 0.12 23.09
CA LEU A 37 -5.98 0.88 22.66
C LEU A 37 -6.11 2.40 22.82
N GLY A 38 -7.24 2.90 23.32
CA GLY A 38 -7.50 4.33 23.51
C GLY A 38 -7.90 5.04 22.20
N TYR A 39 -7.51 6.30 22.02
CA TYR A 39 -7.84 7.06 20.79
C TYR A 39 -6.64 7.21 19.83
N MET A 40 -5.43 6.88 20.27
CA MET A 40 -4.20 7.10 19.50
C MET A 40 -4.20 6.39 18.13
N PRO A 41 -4.58 5.10 18.00
CA PRO A 41 -4.63 4.45 16.70
C PRO A 41 -5.54 5.16 15.70
N ILE A 42 -6.67 5.71 16.17
CA ILE A 42 -7.63 6.45 15.33
C ILE A 42 -6.98 7.71 14.76
N VAL A 43 -6.33 8.50 15.63
CA VAL A 43 -5.65 9.75 15.22
C VAL A 43 -4.54 9.45 14.23
N ILE A 44 -3.70 8.45 14.51
CA ILE A 44 -2.59 8.09 13.63
C ILE A 44 -3.11 7.56 12.28
N SER A 45 -4.16 6.74 12.26
CA SER A 45 -4.78 6.26 11.02
C SER A 45 -5.30 7.41 10.15
N ILE A 46 -5.91 8.45 10.76
CA ILE A 46 -6.33 9.66 10.04
C ILE A 46 -5.11 10.40 9.48
N CYS A 47 -4.05 10.58 10.28
CA CYS A 47 -2.82 11.25 9.83
C CYS A 47 -2.17 10.52 8.66
N ILE A 48 -2.08 9.19 8.72
CA ILE A 48 -1.54 8.35 7.63
C ILE A 48 -2.41 8.50 6.38
N PHE A 49 -3.73 8.38 6.52
CA PHE A 49 -4.67 8.55 5.40
C PHE A 49 -4.49 9.89 4.70
N LEU A 50 -4.52 10.99 5.47
CA LEU A 50 -4.34 12.34 4.94
C LEU A 50 -2.96 12.52 4.30
N SER A 51 -1.91 11.99 4.93
CA SER A 51 -0.54 12.08 4.41
C SER A 51 -0.39 11.37 3.06
N VAL A 52 -0.92 10.15 2.93
CA VAL A 52 -0.86 9.37 1.67
C VAL A 52 -1.65 10.09 0.56
N VAL A 53 -2.88 10.52 0.85
CA VAL A 53 -3.73 11.21 -0.13
C VAL A 53 -3.08 12.53 -0.56
N LEU A 54 -2.59 13.33 0.39
CA LEU A 54 -1.94 14.62 0.12
C LEU A 54 -0.67 14.43 -0.71
N LEU A 55 0.17 13.47 -0.34
CA LEU A 55 1.42 13.18 -1.04
C LEU A 55 1.15 12.75 -2.49
N VAL A 56 0.18 11.87 -2.75
CA VAL A 56 -0.15 11.48 -4.12
C VAL A 56 -0.76 12.66 -4.90
N ALA A 57 -1.60 13.48 -4.25
CA ALA A 57 -2.21 14.66 -4.88
C ALA A 57 -1.17 15.71 -5.29
N ILE A 58 -0.13 15.95 -4.48
CA ILE A 58 0.95 16.90 -4.79
C ILE A 58 1.77 16.43 -6.00
N PHE A 59 2.10 15.13 -6.08
CA PHE A 59 2.99 14.59 -7.11
C PHE A 59 2.27 14.20 -8.41
N THR A 60 0.93 14.19 -8.43
CA THR A 60 0.16 13.78 -9.62
C THR A 60 -0.72 14.93 -10.11
N SER A 61 -0.22 15.70 -11.10
CA SER A 61 -0.92 16.89 -11.62
C SER A 61 -2.16 16.61 -12.50
N LYS A 62 -2.51 15.34 -12.73
CA LYS A 62 -3.66 14.95 -13.56
C LYS A 62 -4.55 13.94 -12.82
N PHE A 63 -5.64 14.46 -12.24
CA PHE A 63 -6.78 13.65 -11.84
C PHE A 63 -7.53 13.20 -13.11
N HIS A 64 -7.11 12.08 -13.69
CA HIS A 64 -7.93 11.41 -14.70
C HIS A 64 -8.92 10.47 -14.04
N SER A 65 -10.04 10.23 -14.72
CA SER A 65 -11.19 9.56 -14.15
C SER A 65 -10.91 8.12 -13.74
N MET A 66 -11.23 7.76 -12.50
CA MET A 66 -11.27 6.38 -12.03
C MET A 66 -12.59 5.71 -12.42
N SER A 67 -12.57 4.40 -12.67
CA SER A 67 -13.81 3.63 -12.83
C SER A 67 -14.52 3.46 -11.48
N LEU A 68 -15.85 3.54 -11.44
CA LEU A 68 -16.68 3.42 -10.23
C LEU A 68 -16.39 2.17 -9.38
N ILE A 69 -16.04 1.04 -10.01
CA ILE A 69 -15.74 -0.23 -9.34
C ILE A 69 -14.33 -0.19 -8.73
N GLY A 70 -13.34 0.30 -9.48
CA GLY A 70 -11.97 0.46 -8.98
C GLY A 70 -11.92 1.40 -7.77
N THR A 71 -12.69 2.50 -7.82
CA THR A 71 -12.77 3.44 -6.69
C THR A 71 -13.22 2.75 -5.40
N ARG A 72 -14.23 1.87 -5.42
CA ARG A 72 -14.75 1.23 -4.19
C ARG A 72 -13.75 0.27 -3.53
N LEU A 73 -13.06 -0.53 -4.34
CA LEU A 73 -12.04 -1.45 -3.84
C LEU A 73 -10.84 -0.67 -3.28
N SER A 74 -10.42 0.40 -3.95
CA SER A 74 -9.31 1.24 -3.49
C SER A 74 -9.64 1.92 -2.16
N LEU A 75 -10.90 2.33 -1.98
CA LEU A 75 -11.38 2.92 -0.73
C LEU A 75 -11.35 1.90 0.43
N ALA A 76 -11.75 0.66 0.17
CA ALA A 76 -11.63 -0.39 1.19
C ALA A 76 -10.16 -0.68 1.49
N HIS A 77 -9.32 -0.83 0.47
CA HIS A 77 -7.90 -1.09 0.61
C HIS A 77 -7.18 0.00 1.44
N ILE A 78 -7.37 1.27 1.11
CA ILE A 78 -6.74 2.38 1.85
C ILE A 78 -7.20 2.42 3.31
N SER A 79 -8.49 2.19 3.58
CA SER A 79 -9.03 2.21 4.95
C SER A 79 -8.43 1.10 5.82
N LEU A 80 -8.34 -0.13 5.31
CA LEU A 80 -7.74 -1.26 6.03
C LEU A 80 -6.24 -1.03 6.27
N THR A 81 -5.53 -0.50 5.27
CA THR A 81 -4.11 -0.20 5.38
C THR A 81 -3.83 0.93 6.38
N CYS A 82 -4.64 2.00 6.37
CA CYS A 82 -4.48 3.11 7.31
C CYS A 82 -4.82 2.69 8.75
N LEU A 83 -5.83 1.84 8.93
CA LEU A 83 -6.09 1.20 10.22
C LEU A 83 -4.88 0.41 10.71
N LEU A 84 -4.33 -0.47 9.86
CA LEU A 84 -3.16 -1.27 10.21
C LEU A 84 -1.96 -0.38 10.57
N GLY A 85 -1.72 0.69 9.80
CA GLY A 85 -0.65 1.63 10.09
C GLY A 85 -0.82 2.36 11.42
N GLY A 86 -2.04 2.81 11.75
CA GLY A 86 -2.31 3.49 13.02
C GLY A 86 -2.07 2.59 14.23
N VAL A 87 -2.51 1.34 14.14
CA VAL A 87 -2.30 0.35 15.20
C VAL A 87 -0.83 -0.10 15.26
N ALA A 88 -0.13 -0.17 14.12
CA ALA A 88 1.28 -0.57 14.07
C ALA A 88 2.23 0.47 14.70
N VAL A 89 1.91 1.76 14.62
CA VAL A 89 2.73 2.84 15.20
C VAL A 89 2.53 2.94 16.72
N HIS A 90 1.35 2.60 17.22
CA HIS A 90 1.06 2.58 18.65
C HIS A 90 0.51 1.21 19.10
N PRO A 91 1.33 0.16 19.06
CA PRO A 91 0.92 -1.16 19.50
C PRO A 91 0.77 -1.19 21.04
N PRO A 92 -0.09 -2.07 21.58
CA PRO A 92 -0.13 -2.30 23.01
C PRO A 92 1.19 -2.92 23.50
N PRO A 93 1.56 -2.75 24.79
CA PRO A 93 2.79 -3.30 25.36
C PRO A 93 2.92 -4.82 25.18
N GLU A 94 1.79 -5.51 25.33
CA GLU A 94 1.66 -6.93 25.04
C GLU A 94 0.61 -7.10 23.96
N ILE A 95 0.96 -7.72 22.84
CA ILE A 95 0.05 -7.94 21.72
C ILE A 95 -0.70 -9.27 21.94
N PRO A 96 -2.02 -9.25 22.19
CA PRO A 96 -2.78 -10.48 22.37
C PRO A 96 -2.76 -11.34 21.11
N ILE A 97 -2.74 -12.67 21.27
CA ILE A 97 -2.78 -13.62 20.14
C ILE A 97 -3.97 -13.37 19.20
N MET A 98 -5.12 -12.99 19.77
CA MET A 98 -6.34 -12.67 19.02
C MET A 98 -6.15 -11.42 18.16
N MET A 99 -5.41 -10.42 18.66
CA MET A 99 -5.07 -9.22 17.90
C MET A 99 -4.17 -9.55 16.70
N LEU A 100 -3.17 -10.42 16.88
CA LEU A 100 -2.31 -10.88 15.78
C LEU A 100 -3.12 -11.60 14.68
N TRP A 101 -4.10 -12.43 15.06
CA TRP A 101 -5.03 -13.03 14.11
C TRP A 101 -5.87 -11.99 13.37
N SER A 102 -6.46 -11.03 14.08
CA SER A 102 -7.24 -9.96 13.47
C SER A 102 -6.41 -9.13 12.48
N ILE A 103 -5.20 -8.72 12.87
CA ILE A 103 -4.27 -7.97 12.01
C ILE A 103 -3.90 -8.80 10.78
N SER A 104 -3.61 -10.09 10.95
CA SER A 104 -3.27 -10.99 9.83
C SER A 104 -4.42 -11.15 8.85
N ILE A 105 -5.66 -11.28 9.35
CA ILE A 105 -6.87 -11.35 8.51
C ILE A 105 -7.05 -10.04 7.74
N ILE A 106 -6.98 -8.89 8.43
CA ILE A 106 -7.14 -7.57 7.81
C ILE A 106 -6.07 -7.35 6.73
N ALA A 107 -4.80 -7.68 7.01
CA ALA A 107 -3.70 -7.58 6.05
C ALA A 107 -3.94 -8.49 4.84
N THR A 108 -4.37 -9.72 5.07
CA THR A 108 -4.69 -10.67 3.99
C THR A 108 -5.86 -10.18 3.13
N THR A 109 -6.91 -9.64 3.75
CA THR A 109 -8.04 -9.02 3.03
C THR A 109 -7.57 -7.84 2.18
N SER A 110 -6.68 -7.01 2.72
CA SER A 110 -6.07 -5.88 2.00
C SER A 110 -5.32 -6.35 0.74
N ILE A 111 -4.54 -7.43 0.86
CA ILE A 111 -3.80 -8.04 -0.26
C ILE A 111 -4.74 -8.62 -1.31
N ILE A 112 -5.81 -9.31 -0.88
CA ILE A 112 -6.81 -9.86 -1.80
C ILE A 112 -7.45 -8.72 -2.60
N ILE A 113 -7.82 -7.62 -1.92
CA ILE A 113 -8.36 -6.44 -2.60
C ILE A 113 -7.37 -5.90 -3.63
N SER A 114 -6.09 -5.67 -3.26
CA SER A 114 -5.06 -5.21 -4.22
C SER A 114 -4.87 -6.19 -5.39
N THR A 115 -4.94 -7.49 -5.14
CA THR A 115 -4.83 -8.51 -6.20
C THR A 115 -5.98 -8.39 -7.20
N ILE A 116 -7.21 -8.18 -6.70
CA ILE A 116 -8.39 -7.98 -7.54
C ILE A 116 -8.26 -6.67 -8.33
N GLU A 117 -7.71 -5.61 -7.74
CA GLU A 117 -7.45 -4.33 -8.43
C GLU A 117 -6.43 -4.45 -9.57
N ILE A 118 -5.34 -5.19 -9.34
CA ILE A 118 -4.35 -5.50 -10.37
C ILE A 118 -5.02 -6.27 -11.52
N TRP A 119 -5.79 -7.32 -11.20
CA TRP A 119 -6.49 -8.11 -12.19
C TRP A 119 -7.53 -7.30 -12.99
N LEU A 120 -8.32 -6.46 -12.31
CA LEU A 120 -9.27 -5.54 -12.94
C LEU A 120 -8.55 -4.56 -13.88
N THR A 121 -7.41 -4.04 -13.47
CA THR A 121 -6.60 -3.11 -14.28
C THR A 121 -6.11 -3.79 -15.56
N GLU A 122 -5.66 -5.04 -15.48
CA GLU A 122 -5.22 -5.81 -16.66
C GLU A 122 -6.39 -6.12 -17.63
N LYS A 123 -7.56 -6.46 -17.09
CA LYS A 123 -8.72 -6.87 -17.91
C LYS A 123 -9.48 -5.70 -18.52
N VAL A 124 -9.62 -4.61 -17.76
CA VAL A 124 -10.50 -3.51 -18.11
C VAL A 124 -9.71 -2.33 -18.73
N GLN A 125 -8.38 -2.30 -18.61
CA GLN A 125 -7.50 -1.24 -19.17
C GLN A 125 -7.84 0.20 -18.74
N TYR A 126 -8.64 0.37 -17.67
CA TYR A 126 -8.99 1.66 -17.11
C TYR A 126 -8.22 1.90 -15.81
N SER A 127 -6.96 2.30 -15.93
CA SER A 127 -6.15 2.70 -14.78
C SER A 127 -5.48 4.04 -15.06
N SER A 128 -5.73 5.00 -14.17
CA SER A 128 -5.14 6.34 -14.22
C SER A 128 -3.74 6.33 -13.59
N ALA A 129 -2.88 7.28 -13.97
CA ALA A 129 -1.58 7.43 -13.32
C ALA A 129 -1.72 7.71 -11.81
N PHE A 130 -2.76 8.45 -11.41
CA PHE A 130 -3.08 8.71 -10.01
C PHE A 130 -3.44 7.44 -9.24
N SER A 131 -4.33 6.60 -9.79
CA SER A 131 -4.74 5.35 -9.15
C SER A 131 -3.57 4.39 -8.94
N GLN A 132 -2.70 4.25 -9.93
CA GLN A 132 -1.51 3.40 -9.82
C GLN A 132 -0.54 3.91 -8.75
N GLN A 133 -0.36 5.23 -8.67
CA GLN A 133 0.54 5.80 -7.68
C GLN A 133 -0.03 5.69 -6.27
N LEU A 134 -1.34 5.95 -6.12
CA LEU A 134 -2.05 5.78 -4.86
C LEU A 134 -1.95 4.34 -4.36
N GLU A 135 -2.30 3.37 -5.20
CA GLU A 135 -2.22 1.94 -4.86
C GLU A 135 -0.79 1.56 -4.42
N ARG A 136 0.23 2.09 -5.10
CA ARG A 136 1.62 1.82 -4.76
C ARG A 136 2.02 2.37 -3.39
N GLN A 137 1.57 3.59 -3.05
CA GLN A 137 1.81 4.18 -1.73
C GLN A 137 1.06 3.42 -0.64
N ILE A 138 -0.20 3.03 -0.89
CA ILE A 138 -0.98 2.21 0.04
C ILE A 138 -0.24 0.90 0.32
N ASN A 139 0.16 0.16 -0.72
CA ASN A 139 0.93 -1.07 -0.58
C ASN A 139 2.27 -0.86 0.14
N GLY A 140 2.90 0.31 -0.02
CA GLY A 140 4.06 0.74 0.75
C GLY A 140 3.77 0.84 2.25
N VAL A 141 2.72 1.56 2.61
CA VAL A 141 2.26 1.74 3.99
C VAL A 141 1.87 0.39 4.60
N LEU A 142 1.15 -0.46 3.87
CA LEU A 142 0.78 -1.80 4.33
C LEU A 142 2.03 -2.63 4.67
N PHE A 143 3.01 -2.65 3.77
CA PHE A 143 4.28 -3.35 3.98
C PHE A 143 5.02 -2.85 5.23
N PHE A 144 5.12 -1.53 5.40
CA PHE A 144 5.77 -0.94 6.57
C PHE A 144 5.01 -1.22 7.87
N SER A 145 3.67 -1.18 7.83
CA SER A 145 2.82 -1.50 8.97
C SER A 145 3.03 -2.94 9.43
N ILE A 146 3.12 -3.88 8.50
CA ILE A 146 3.40 -5.29 8.81
C ILE A 146 4.82 -5.44 9.39
N ALA A 147 5.81 -4.76 8.83
CA ALA A 147 7.18 -4.78 9.36
C ALA A 147 7.24 -4.25 10.81
N LEU A 148 6.52 -3.17 11.10
CA LEU A 148 6.37 -2.64 12.46
C LEU A 148 5.71 -3.63 13.41
N PHE A 149 4.64 -4.32 12.98
CA PHE A 149 4.02 -5.35 13.82
C PHE A 149 4.92 -6.55 14.08
N ILE A 150 5.71 -6.98 13.10
CA ILE A 150 6.68 -8.06 13.29
C ILE A 150 7.70 -7.66 14.36
N TYR A 151 8.22 -6.43 14.30
CA TYR A 151 9.09 -5.88 15.33
C TYR A 151 8.38 -5.82 16.70
N ALA A 152 7.19 -5.23 16.76
CA ALA A 152 6.43 -5.06 18.00
C ALA A 152 6.02 -6.40 18.64
N SER A 153 5.83 -7.45 17.84
CA SER A 153 5.56 -8.81 18.33
C SER A 153 6.79 -9.51 18.92
N GLY A 154 7.98 -8.90 18.88
CA GLY A 154 9.21 -9.48 19.38
C GLY A 154 9.75 -10.66 18.56
N LYS A 155 9.17 -10.93 17.39
CA LYS A 155 9.59 -12.05 16.54
C LYS A 155 11.00 -11.85 15.99
N VAL A 156 11.35 -10.62 15.62
CA VAL A 156 12.63 -10.25 15.02
C VAL A 156 13.04 -8.85 15.50
N ASN A 157 14.34 -8.58 15.49
CA ASN A 157 14.95 -7.33 15.93
C ASN A 157 14.55 -6.12 15.05
N GLU A 158 14.93 -4.93 15.51
CA GLU A 158 14.62 -3.62 14.91
C GLU A 158 15.04 -3.44 13.44
N TRP A 159 16.01 -4.21 12.94
CA TRP A 159 16.46 -4.11 11.54
C TRP A 159 15.35 -4.40 10.53
N VAL A 160 14.28 -5.12 10.91
CA VAL A 160 13.11 -5.36 10.04
C VAL A 160 12.44 -4.06 9.61
N ILE A 161 12.47 -3.04 10.48
CA ILE A 161 11.94 -1.71 10.17
C ILE A 161 12.71 -1.09 8.99
N ALA A 162 14.02 -1.33 8.90
CA ALA A 162 14.85 -0.82 7.81
C ALA A 162 14.38 -1.31 6.44
N ILE A 163 13.85 -2.53 6.32
CA ILE A 163 13.30 -3.05 5.06
C ILE A 163 12.11 -2.19 4.61
N GLY A 164 11.21 -1.88 5.56
CA GLY A 164 10.06 -1.05 5.29
C GLY A 164 10.44 0.40 4.92
N VAL A 165 11.51 0.93 5.52
CA VAL A 165 12.10 2.22 5.14
C VAL A 165 12.68 2.18 3.73
N ILE A 166 13.42 1.13 3.37
CA ILE A 166 13.99 0.95 2.02
C ILE A 166 12.89 0.92 0.95
N ASN A 167 11.79 0.19 1.20
CA ASN A 167 10.64 0.16 0.29
C ASN A 167 10.03 1.56 0.13
N HIS A 168 9.83 2.30 1.23
CA HIS A 168 9.31 3.68 1.17
C HIS A 168 10.26 4.64 0.47
N ALA A 169 11.57 4.55 0.70
CA ALA A 169 12.55 5.39 0.02
C ALA A 169 12.52 5.16 -1.49
N THR A 170 12.39 3.90 -1.91
CA THR A 170 12.24 3.53 -3.31
C THR A 170 10.94 4.11 -3.88
N LEU A 171 9.82 3.97 -3.18
CA LEU A 171 8.54 4.55 -3.59
C LEU A 171 8.59 6.07 -3.69
N PHE A 172 9.26 6.73 -2.76
CA PHE A 172 9.42 8.17 -2.74
C PHE A 172 10.26 8.66 -3.92
N TYR A 173 11.31 7.93 -4.26
CA TYR A 173 12.08 8.19 -5.48
C TYR A 173 11.19 8.16 -6.73
N THR A 174 10.23 7.23 -6.81
CA THR A 174 9.31 7.17 -7.96
C THR A 174 8.31 8.32 -8.03
N LEU A 175 7.95 8.93 -6.89
CA LEU A 175 7.07 10.10 -6.84
C LEU A 175 7.75 11.35 -7.35
N ILE A 176 9.03 11.56 -7.01
CA ILE A 176 9.80 12.75 -7.39
C ILE A 176 10.03 12.78 -8.91
N PHE A 177 10.10 11.62 -9.56
CA PHE A 177 10.37 11.50 -10.99
C PHE A 177 9.17 10.92 -11.79
N PRO A 178 7.99 11.56 -11.77
CA PRO A 178 6.73 10.96 -12.24
C PRO A 178 6.65 10.80 -13.77
N ASN A 179 7.37 11.62 -14.54
CA ASN A 179 7.37 11.59 -16.01
C ASN A 179 7.95 10.30 -16.63
N HIS A 180 8.51 9.41 -15.80
CA HIS A 180 9.19 8.19 -16.21
C HIS A 180 8.23 7.00 -16.39
N TYR A 181 6.96 7.14 -15.97
CA TYR A 181 5.93 6.08 -15.97
C TYR A 181 5.01 6.09 -17.19
N LYS A 182 5.32 6.85 -18.25
CA LYS A 182 4.51 6.85 -19.48
C LYS A 182 4.51 5.52 -20.23
N LYS A 183 5.39 4.58 -19.87
CA LYS A 183 5.38 3.21 -20.42
C LYS A 183 4.94 2.23 -19.33
N PRO A 184 4.09 1.25 -19.67
CA PRO A 184 3.74 0.20 -18.72
C PRO A 184 5.03 -0.48 -18.26
N LEU A 185 5.19 -0.60 -16.94
CA LEU A 185 6.19 -1.50 -16.36
C LEU A 185 6.00 -2.89 -16.99
N LYS A 186 7.08 -3.69 -17.05
CA LYS A 186 6.97 -5.09 -17.50
C LYS A 186 5.86 -5.79 -16.70
N SER A 187 5.04 -6.60 -17.38
CA SER A 187 3.85 -7.27 -16.82
C SER A 187 4.10 -8.01 -15.49
N TRP A 188 5.32 -8.47 -15.22
CA TRP A 188 5.64 -9.19 -13.98
C TRP A 188 5.87 -8.29 -12.75
N TYR A 189 6.10 -6.98 -12.92
CA TYR A 189 6.51 -6.08 -11.83
C TYR A 189 5.48 -5.95 -10.69
N PRO A 190 4.17 -5.75 -10.97
CA PRO A 190 3.15 -5.70 -9.92
C PRO A 190 3.10 -6.99 -9.09
N PHE A 191 3.26 -8.15 -9.74
CA PHE A 191 3.29 -9.46 -9.07
C PHE A 191 4.50 -9.63 -8.16
N LEU A 192 5.65 -9.05 -8.50
CA LEU A 192 6.83 -9.09 -7.63
C LEU A 192 6.60 -8.30 -6.33
N ARG A 193 6.00 -7.10 -6.42
CA ARG A 193 5.61 -6.31 -5.24
C ARG A 193 4.54 -7.01 -4.41
N LEU A 194 3.56 -7.62 -5.07
CA LEU A 194 2.51 -8.38 -4.39
C LEU A 194 3.09 -9.58 -3.62
N GLY A 195 4.00 -10.35 -4.25
CA GLY A 195 4.69 -11.48 -3.62
C GLY A 195 5.49 -11.05 -2.38
N MET A 196 6.17 -9.90 -2.45
CA MET A 196 6.89 -9.33 -1.31
C MET A 196 5.95 -9.06 -0.11
N ILE A 197 4.78 -8.48 -0.36
CA ILE A 197 3.77 -8.16 0.68
C ILE A 197 3.14 -9.44 1.24
N ILE A 198 2.82 -10.42 0.38
CA ILE A 198 2.31 -11.73 0.82
C ILE A 198 3.30 -12.40 1.77
N ILE A 199 4.58 -12.46 1.38
CA ILE A 199 5.61 -13.15 2.15
C ILE A 199 5.83 -12.49 3.52
N ILE A 200 5.89 -11.16 3.59
CA ILE A 200 6.03 -10.50 4.90
C ILE A 200 4.76 -10.68 5.76
N THR A 201 3.58 -10.76 5.15
CA THR A 201 2.33 -11.04 5.87
C THR A 201 2.31 -12.45 6.45
N LEU A 202 2.87 -13.43 5.73
CA LEU A 202 3.02 -14.79 6.26
C LEU A 202 3.91 -14.81 7.52
N ALA A 203 4.96 -13.98 7.57
CA ALA A 203 5.81 -13.86 8.76
C ALA A 203 5.04 -13.34 10.00
N LEU A 204 3.96 -12.58 9.78
CA LEU A 204 3.15 -12.01 10.85
C LEU A 204 2.26 -13.05 11.55
N LEU A 205 1.88 -14.13 10.86
CA LEU A 205 0.96 -15.15 11.38
C LEU A 205 1.40 -15.68 12.76
N PRO A 206 0.49 -15.79 13.74
CA PRO A 206 0.86 -16.12 15.12
C PRO A 206 1.45 -17.54 15.28
N ILE A 207 1.14 -18.46 14.37
CA ILE A 207 1.67 -19.83 14.36
C ILE A 207 3.15 -19.86 13.93
N ILE A 208 3.63 -18.82 13.25
CA ILE A 208 4.98 -18.78 12.70
C ILE A 208 5.98 -18.37 13.78
N THR A 209 6.97 -19.23 14.00
CA THR A 209 8.07 -19.02 14.95
C THR A 209 9.05 -17.95 14.44
N SER A 210 9.84 -17.37 15.35
CA SER A 210 10.83 -16.34 15.02
C SER A 210 11.84 -16.76 13.94
N GLN A 211 12.28 -18.02 13.95
CA GLN A 211 13.23 -18.55 12.96
C GLN A 211 12.64 -18.58 11.54
N ILE A 212 11.39 -19.04 11.42
CA ILE A 212 10.69 -19.11 10.13
C ILE A 212 10.31 -17.71 9.66
N ALA A 213 9.87 -16.84 10.58
CA ALA A 213 9.58 -15.44 10.29
C ALA A 213 10.80 -14.72 9.70
N LEU A 214 11.99 -14.93 10.27
CA LEU A 214 13.24 -14.38 9.75
C LEU A 214 13.50 -14.83 8.31
N GLY A 215 13.28 -16.10 7.98
CA GLY A 215 13.40 -16.62 6.61
C GLY A 215 12.48 -15.89 5.63
N PHE A 216 11.19 -15.73 5.98
CA PHE A 216 10.25 -14.97 5.16
C PHE A 216 10.65 -13.50 5.00
N ILE A 217 11.12 -12.86 6.06
CA ILE A 217 11.55 -11.46 6.03
C ILE A 217 12.77 -11.27 5.13
N LEU A 218 13.74 -12.19 5.16
CA LEU A 218 14.90 -12.15 4.26
C LEU A 218 14.50 -12.33 2.79
N ILE A 219 13.57 -13.25 2.50
CA ILE A 219 13.03 -13.42 1.14
C ILE A 219 12.33 -12.12 0.70
N SER A 220 11.52 -11.54 1.58
CA SER A 220 10.82 -10.28 1.31
C SER A 220 11.78 -9.12 1.09
N LEU A 221 12.88 -9.03 1.84
CA LEU A 221 13.96 -8.06 1.62
C LEU A 221 14.61 -8.27 0.24
N GLY A 222 14.91 -9.51 -0.13
CA GLY A 222 15.47 -9.82 -1.46
C GLY A 222 14.54 -9.35 -2.58
N LEU A 223 13.23 -9.58 -2.45
CA LEU A 223 12.23 -9.08 -3.40
C LEU A 223 12.13 -7.55 -3.37
N CYS A 224 12.21 -6.91 -2.21
CA CYS A 224 12.21 -5.45 -2.08
C CYS A 224 13.39 -4.82 -2.82
N LEU A 225 14.59 -5.38 -2.65
CA LEU A 225 15.79 -4.90 -3.34
C LEU A 225 15.69 -5.14 -4.86
N ALA A 226 15.17 -6.30 -5.29
CA ALA A 226 14.93 -6.58 -6.70
C ALA A 226 13.91 -5.59 -7.30
N ALA A 227 12.80 -5.31 -6.59
CA ALA A 227 11.80 -4.33 -7.00
C ALA A 227 12.44 -2.95 -7.17
N GLY A 228 13.17 -2.47 -6.17
CA GLY A 228 13.79 -1.15 -6.21
C GLY A 228 14.87 -1.02 -7.26
N ALA A 229 15.72 -2.03 -7.43
CA ALA A 229 16.72 -2.05 -8.50
C ALA A 229 16.07 -1.98 -9.89
N THR A 230 14.92 -2.65 -10.09
CA THR A 230 14.20 -2.56 -11.37
C THR A 230 13.63 -1.17 -11.59
N GLU A 231 13.04 -0.53 -10.56
CA GLU A 231 12.53 0.84 -10.65
C GLU A 231 13.63 1.85 -10.99
N ILE A 232 14.77 1.77 -10.29
CA ILE A 232 15.92 2.67 -10.53
C ILE A 232 16.51 2.45 -11.92
N ARG A 233 16.68 1.19 -12.35
CA ARG A 233 17.21 0.88 -13.69
C ARG A 233 16.30 1.41 -14.79
N PHE A 234 14.99 1.26 -14.66
CA PHE A 234 14.04 1.83 -15.61
C PHE A 234 14.14 3.37 -15.65
N SER A 235 14.31 4.01 -14.49
CA SER A 235 14.51 5.47 -14.38
C SER A 235 15.76 5.94 -15.14
N LEU A 236 16.92 5.30 -14.91
CA LEU A 236 18.19 5.68 -15.52
C LEU A 236 18.19 5.52 -17.05
N VAL A 237 17.68 4.40 -17.55
CA VAL A 237 17.64 4.13 -19.01
C VAL A 237 16.73 5.14 -19.73
N TYR A 238 15.59 5.50 -19.13
CA TYR A 238 14.67 6.46 -19.73
C TYR A 238 15.28 7.87 -19.82
N ASN A 239 15.95 8.31 -18.75
CA ASN A 239 16.56 9.62 -18.69
C ASN A 239 17.67 9.78 -19.75
N HIS A 240 18.43 8.71 -20.00
CA HIS A 240 19.46 8.70 -21.04
C HIS A 240 18.87 8.84 -22.45
N ILE A 241 17.77 8.15 -22.76
CA ILE A 241 17.12 8.21 -24.08
C ILE A 241 16.50 9.58 -24.34
N HIS A 242 15.88 10.21 -23.33
CA HIS A 242 15.26 11.51 -23.50
C HIS A 242 16.29 12.64 -23.63
N LYS A 243 17.47 12.49 -23.01
CA LYS A 243 18.59 13.43 -23.17
C LYS A 243 19.23 13.37 -24.56
N ILE A 244 19.17 12.24 -25.25
CA ILE A 244 19.68 12.08 -26.64
C ILE A 244 18.69 12.63 -27.69
N ARG A 245 17.39 12.70 -27.37
CA ARG A 245 16.34 13.20 -28.29
C ARG A 245 16.09 14.71 -28.26
N LYS A 246 16.74 15.44 -27.36
CA LYS A 246 16.74 16.91 -27.33
C LYS A 246 18.06 17.40 -27.92
#